data_AF-A0A945H9W1-F1
#
_entry.id   AF-A0A945H9W1-F1
#
_cell.length_a   1.000
_cell.length_b   1.000
_cell.length_c   1.000
_cell.angle_alpha   90.00
_cell.angle_beta   90.00
_cell.angle_gamma   90.00
#
_symmetry.space_group_name_H-M   'P 1'
#
loop_
_entity.id
_entity.type
_entity.pdbx_description
1 polymer ?
#
loop_
_entity_poly.entity_id
_entity_poly.type
_entity_poly.pdbx_seq_one_letter_code
_entity_poly.pdbx_strand_id
1 'polypeptide(L)'
;MKKIILTVFAATSLLLYSTPSFALFSVSVGIPMSQTITGKEAGKSYGNAPDKTSGYFLGVQLPFALGFGIDSYTTKFKTDGSKGAWDKVNDGGLKTNMTNIFYQLPVPVVNLIIGLGMGTTEYDCKIENGKSCSD
;
A
#
# COMPACT_ATOMS: atom_id res chain seq x y z
N MET A 1 21.04 -41.30 -7.89
CA MET A 1 19.98 -40.83 -8.80
C MET A 1 19.19 -39.65 -8.22
N LYS A 2 18.56 -39.76 -7.03
CA LYS A 2 17.80 -38.64 -6.39
C LYS A 2 18.57 -37.31 -6.23
N LYS A 3 19.87 -37.34 -5.89
CA LYS A 3 20.68 -36.12 -5.68
C LYS A 3 20.99 -35.33 -6.97
N ILE A 4 21.02 -36.00 -8.12
CA ILE A 4 21.31 -35.36 -9.42
C ILE A 4 20.08 -34.62 -9.95
N ILE A 5 18.88 -35.19 -9.76
CA ILE A 5 17.63 -34.56 -10.19
C ILE A 5 17.38 -33.26 -9.42
N LEU A 6 17.65 -33.25 -8.11
CA LEU A 6 17.45 -32.06 -7.27
C LEU A 6 18.42 -30.92 -7.63
N THR A 7 19.67 -31.26 -7.94
CA THR A 7 20.70 -30.29 -8.30
C THR A 7 20.47 -29.71 -9.70
N VAL A 8 20.04 -30.53 -10.65
CA VAL A 8 19.64 -30.05 -11.99
C VAL A 8 18.41 -29.15 -11.90
N PHE A 9 17.40 -29.50 -11.10
CA PHE A 9 16.21 -28.67 -10.90
C PHE A 9 16.51 -27.32 -10.24
N ALA A 10 17.41 -27.31 -9.24
CA ALA A 10 17.85 -26.08 -8.58
C ALA A 10 18.67 -25.19 -9.54
N ALA A 11 19.56 -25.78 -10.34
CA ALA A 11 20.38 -25.07 -11.30
C ALA A 11 19.55 -24.51 -12.47
N THR A 12 18.60 -25.27 -13.01
CA THR A 12 17.69 -24.77 -14.06
C THR A 12 16.78 -23.68 -13.53
N SER A 13 16.27 -23.79 -12.30
CA SER A 13 15.52 -22.71 -11.67
C SER A 13 16.37 -21.44 -11.58
N LEU A 14 17.59 -21.54 -11.05
CA LEU A 14 18.48 -20.39 -10.90
C LEU A 14 18.89 -19.76 -12.24
N LEU A 15 19.11 -20.57 -13.28
CA LEU A 15 19.46 -20.11 -14.63
C LEU A 15 18.28 -19.49 -15.39
N LEU A 16 17.05 -19.98 -15.17
CA LEU A 16 15.86 -19.37 -15.75
C LEU A 16 15.55 -18.02 -15.07
N TYR A 17 15.77 -17.89 -13.76
CA TYR A 17 15.62 -16.61 -13.05
C TYR A 17 16.73 -15.58 -13.34
N SER A 18 17.90 -15.99 -13.86
CA SER A 18 19.04 -15.09 -14.08
C SER A 18 19.09 -14.45 -15.46
N THR A 19 18.15 -14.76 -16.36
CA THR A 19 18.05 -14.06 -17.64
C THR A 19 17.06 -12.89 -17.53
N PRO A 20 17.44 -11.68 -18.02
CA PRO A 20 16.56 -10.51 -17.98
C PRO A 20 15.26 -10.72 -18.79
N SER A 21 15.18 -11.77 -19.62
CA SER A 21 13.98 -12.22 -20.34
C SER A 21 12.84 -12.72 -19.45
N PHE A 22 13.07 -13.05 -18.17
CA PHE A 22 11.98 -13.35 -17.22
C PHE A 22 11.51 -12.13 -16.41
N ALA A 23 12.16 -10.97 -16.58
CA ALA A 23 11.69 -9.69 -16.03
C ALA A 23 10.71 -8.97 -16.98
N LEU A 24 10.17 -9.65 -17.99
CA LEU A 24 9.12 -9.10 -18.86
C LEU A 24 7.87 -8.74 -18.04
N PHE A 25 7.57 -9.52 -17.01
CA PHE A 25 6.51 -9.22 -16.06
C PHE A 25 7.04 -9.41 -14.64
N SER A 26 6.94 -8.38 -13.81
CA SER A 26 7.28 -8.47 -12.39
C SER A 26 6.02 -8.31 -11.54
N VAL A 27 5.95 -9.04 -10.44
CA VAL A 27 4.88 -8.88 -9.44
C VAL A 27 5.53 -8.35 -8.17
N SER A 28 4.99 -7.26 -7.64
CA SER A 28 5.48 -6.61 -6.43
C SER A 28 4.41 -6.60 -5.36
N VAL A 29 4.80 -6.89 -4.12
CA VAL A 29 3.96 -6.70 -2.94
C VAL A 29 4.58 -5.64 -2.03
N GLY A 30 3.75 -4.80 -1.45
CA GLY A 30 4.19 -3.73 -0.55
C GLY A 30 3.27 -3.57 0.64
N ILE A 31 3.79 -2.93 1.68
CA ILE A 31 3.00 -2.50 2.85
C ILE A 31 3.09 -0.97 2.96
N PRO A 32 1.97 -0.30 3.23
CA PRO A 32 1.97 1.15 3.40
C PRO A 32 2.71 1.52 4.70
N MET A 33 3.66 2.46 4.61
CA MET A 33 4.45 2.88 5.77
C MET A 33 3.83 4.05 6.53
N SER A 34 3.16 4.96 5.83
CA SER A 34 2.59 6.16 6.42
C SER A 34 1.54 6.76 5.49
N GLN A 35 0.52 7.39 6.08
CA GLN A 35 -0.44 8.23 5.39
C GLN A 35 -0.50 9.57 6.10
N THR A 36 -0.50 10.67 5.34
CA THR A 36 -0.80 12.00 5.87
C THR A 36 -2.21 12.38 5.46
N ILE A 37 -3.01 12.83 6.42
CA ILE A 37 -4.38 13.28 6.18
C ILE A 37 -4.40 14.80 6.31
N THR A 38 -4.75 15.48 5.23
CA THR A 38 -4.88 16.94 5.22
C THR A 38 -6.36 17.28 5.14
N GLY A 39 -6.91 17.84 6.23
CA GLY A 39 -8.29 18.31 6.28
C GLY A 39 -8.35 19.65 7.01
N LYS A 40 -9.08 20.62 6.45
CA LYS A 40 -9.37 21.91 7.07
C LYS A 40 -10.89 22.03 7.22
N GLU A 41 -11.40 21.93 8.43
CA GLU A 41 -12.77 22.39 8.71
C GLU A 41 -12.71 23.74 9.41
N ALA A 42 -13.47 24.72 8.89
CA ALA A 42 -13.77 26.01 9.55
C ALA A 42 -12.58 26.72 10.24
N GLY A 43 -11.40 26.73 9.61
CA GLY A 43 -10.22 27.43 10.14
C GLY A 43 -9.53 26.79 11.34
N LYS A 44 -9.90 25.56 11.73
CA LYS A 44 -9.23 24.80 12.80
C LYS A 44 -8.74 23.45 12.26
N SER A 45 -7.44 23.20 12.40
CA SER A 45 -6.76 21.96 11.97
C SER A 45 -6.94 20.84 13.01
N TYR A 46 -8.16 20.44 13.28
CA TYR A 46 -8.43 19.32 14.18
C TYR A 46 -9.33 18.32 13.47
N GLY A 47 -8.91 17.06 13.43
CA GLY A 47 -9.88 16.00 13.24
C GLY A 47 -9.36 14.65 12.81
N ASN A 48 -8.21 14.47 12.15
CA ASN A 48 -7.85 13.15 11.61
C ASN A 48 -6.35 12.89 11.69
N ALA A 49 -5.74 13.04 12.86
CA ALA A 49 -4.32 12.72 13.01
C ALA A 49 -4.11 11.22 12.74
N PRO A 50 -3.32 10.82 11.73
CA PRO A 50 -3.08 9.42 11.42
C PRO A 50 -2.19 8.78 12.50
N ASP A 51 -2.56 7.58 12.95
CA ASP A 51 -1.75 6.78 13.87
C ASP A 51 -0.96 5.70 13.11
N LYS A 52 -1.64 4.60 12.79
CA LYS A 52 -1.07 3.46 12.08
C LYS A 52 -1.80 3.25 10.77
N THR A 53 -1.01 3.07 9.73
CA THR A 53 -1.49 2.61 8.42
C THR A 53 -1.16 1.14 8.27
N SER A 54 -2.13 0.35 7.85
CA SER A 54 -1.98 -1.07 7.57
C SER A 54 -2.71 -1.42 6.28
N GLY A 55 -2.15 -2.32 5.49
CA GLY A 55 -2.74 -2.67 4.19
C GLY A 55 -1.74 -3.38 3.31
N TYR A 56 -2.07 -3.46 2.03
CA TYR A 56 -1.20 -4.05 1.04
C TYR A 56 -1.25 -3.26 -0.27
N PHE A 57 -0.13 -3.30 -0.96
CA PHE A 57 0.02 -2.95 -2.37
C PHE A 57 0.28 -4.22 -3.15
N LEU A 58 -0.40 -4.39 -4.27
CA LEU A 58 -0.08 -5.40 -5.27
C LEU A 58 0.15 -4.71 -6.60
N GLY A 59 1.34 -4.86 -7.16
CA GLY A 59 1.73 -4.28 -8.43
C GLY A 59 2.12 -5.34 -9.44
N VAL A 60 1.82 -5.09 -10.70
CA VAL A 60 2.31 -5.84 -11.86
C VAL A 60 3.01 -4.87 -12.78
N GLN A 61 4.26 -5.15 -13.11
CA GLN A 61 5.04 -4.34 -14.03
C GLN A 61 5.17 -5.00 -15.38
N LEU A 62 5.11 -4.19 -16.43
CA LEU A 62 5.27 -4.56 -17.82
C LEU A 62 6.73 -4.37 -18.28
N PRO A 63 7.13 -4.95 -19.43
CA PRO A 63 8.53 -4.96 -19.88
C PRO A 63 9.12 -3.57 -20.17
N PHE A 64 8.26 -2.56 -20.29
CA PHE A 64 8.60 -1.19 -20.68
C PHE A 64 8.57 -0.22 -19.49
N ALA A 65 8.87 -0.73 -18.30
CA ALA A 65 8.96 0.01 -17.03
C ALA A 65 7.66 0.64 -16.52
N LEU A 66 6.57 0.60 -17.28
CA LEU A 66 5.22 0.92 -16.80
C LEU A 66 4.63 -0.28 -16.06
N GLY A 67 3.83 -0.02 -15.04
CA GLY A 67 3.12 -1.03 -14.26
C GLY A 67 1.80 -0.51 -13.74
N PHE A 68 0.98 -1.47 -13.31
CA PHE A 68 -0.33 -1.25 -12.73
C PHE A 68 -0.34 -1.80 -11.32
N GLY A 69 -0.97 -1.09 -10.40
CA GLY A 69 -1.04 -1.48 -9.01
C GLY A 69 -2.42 -1.28 -8.42
N ILE A 70 -2.69 -2.05 -7.38
CA ILE A 70 -3.88 -1.92 -6.55
C ILE A 70 -3.39 -1.82 -5.11
N ASP A 71 -3.82 -0.75 -4.46
CA ASP A 71 -3.54 -0.45 -3.07
C ASP A 71 -4.85 -0.58 -2.28
N SER A 72 -4.81 -1.31 -1.18
CA SER A 72 -5.88 -1.32 -0.18
C SER A 72 -5.28 -1.14 1.19
N TYR A 73 -5.58 -0.02 1.84
CA TYR A 73 -5.03 0.30 3.15
C TYR A 73 -6.01 1.03 4.04
N THR A 74 -5.93 0.73 5.33
CA THR A 74 -6.67 1.38 6.39
C THR A 74 -5.70 2.19 7.23
N THR A 75 -6.01 3.47 7.43
CA THR A 75 -5.28 4.36 8.34
C THR A 75 -6.16 4.69 9.52
N LYS A 76 -5.75 4.24 10.71
CA LYS A 76 -6.43 4.56 11.96
C LYS A 76 -6.16 5.99 12.38
N PHE A 77 -7.13 6.61 13.04
CA PHE A 77 -6.94 7.89 13.72
C PHE A 77 -6.30 7.69 15.09
N LYS A 78 -5.48 8.65 15.51
CA LYS A 78 -4.92 8.69 16.88
C LYS A 78 -6.03 8.85 17.89
N THR A 79 -5.89 8.19 19.04
CA THR A 79 -6.81 8.31 20.20
C THR A 79 -6.07 8.68 21.49
N ASP A 80 -4.86 9.20 21.37
CA ASP A 80 -3.93 9.49 22.47
C ASP A 80 -4.16 10.86 23.13
N GLY A 81 -5.22 11.59 22.76
CA GLY A 81 -5.51 12.94 23.27
C GLY A 81 -4.65 14.04 22.66
N SER A 82 -3.82 13.74 21.65
CA SER A 82 -3.06 14.73 20.89
C SER A 82 -3.96 15.68 20.09
N LYS A 83 -3.40 16.80 19.61
CA LYS A 83 -4.14 17.70 18.70
C LYS A 83 -4.61 16.92 17.45
N GLY A 84 -5.91 16.82 17.27
CA GLY A 84 -6.54 16.11 16.13
C GLY A 84 -6.72 14.61 16.35
N ALA A 85 -6.51 14.11 17.57
CA ALA A 85 -6.89 12.77 17.99
C ALA A 85 -8.40 12.67 18.25
N TRP A 86 -8.96 11.49 18.00
CA TRP A 86 -10.33 11.11 18.33
C TRP A 86 -10.43 10.66 19.79
N ASP A 87 -11.65 10.59 20.31
CA ASP A 87 -11.90 9.97 21.61
C ASP A 87 -11.58 8.47 21.55
N LYS A 88 -11.02 7.89 22.62
CA LYS A 88 -10.70 6.45 22.73
C LYS A 88 -11.92 5.56 22.58
N VAL A 89 -13.10 6.10 22.87
CA VAL A 89 -14.39 5.42 22.73
C VAL A 89 -14.77 5.21 21.26
N ASN A 90 -14.23 6.03 20.36
CA ASN A 90 -14.47 5.93 18.93
C ASN A 90 -13.27 5.27 18.24
N ASP A 91 -13.41 4.02 17.79
CA ASP A 91 -12.43 3.41 16.88
C ASP A 91 -12.77 3.84 15.46
N GLY A 92 -11.93 4.70 14.88
CA GLY A 92 -12.13 5.28 13.57
C GLY A 92 -10.87 5.25 12.72
N GLY A 93 -11.06 5.12 11.42
CA GLY A 93 -10.01 5.18 10.42
C GLY A 93 -10.55 5.48 9.03
N LEU A 94 -9.63 5.61 8.08
CA LEU A 94 -9.92 5.76 6.66
C LEU A 94 -9.51 4.49 5.94
N LYS A 95 -10.48 3.84 5.31
CA LYS A 95 -10.23 2.76 4.37
C LYS A 95 -10.07 3.36 2.97
N THR A 96 -8.91 3.16 2.38
CA THR A 96 -8.56 3.71 1.08
C THR A 96 -8.27 2.57 0.12
N ASN A 97 -8.95 2.59 -1.03
CA ASN A 97 -8.69 1.66 -2.12
C ASN A 97 -8.29 2.48 -3.34
N MET A 98 -7.12 2.21 -3.91
CA MET A 98 -6.60 2.94 -5.07
C MET A 98 -6.18 1.95 -6.15
N THR A 99 -6.38 2.37 -7.38
CA THR A 99 -5.70 1.79 -8.53
C THR A 99 -4.63 2.76 -8.99
N ASN A 100 -3.44 2.25 -9.26
CA ASN A 100 -2.24 3.04 -9.51
C ASN A 100 -1.63 2.67 -10.85
N ILE A 101 -1.16 3.66 -11.60
CA ILE A 101 -0.32 3.45 -12.78
C ILE A 101 1.04 4.02 -12.44
N PHE A 102 2.07 3.21 -12.53
CA PHE A 102 3.39 3.59 -12.11
C PHE A 102 4.46 3.37 -13.18
N TYR A 103 5.46 4.22 -13.19
CA TYR A 103 6.60 4.16 -14.10
C TYR A 103 7.89 4.05 -13.29
N GLN A 104 8.74 3.12 -13.66
CA GLN A 104 10.05 2.94 -13.06
C GLN A 104 11.11 3.71 -13.84
N LEU A 105 11.79 4.62 -13.14
CA LEU A 105 12.93 5.33 -13.67
C LEU A 105 14.16 4.40 -13.71
N PRO A 106 14.91 4.40 -14.83
CA PRO A 106 16.11 3.59 -14.97
C PRO A 106 17.30 4.24 -14.24
N VAL A 107 17.32 4.12 -12.91
CA VAL A 107 18.40 4.62 -12.04
C VAL A 107 19.29 3.44 -11.61
N PRO A 108 20.63 3.52 -11.75
CA PRO A 108 21.51 2.34 -11.71
C PRO A 108 21.70 1.65 -10.34
N VAL A 109 21.22 2.23 -9.23
CA VAL A 109 21.46 1.69 -7.87
C VAL A 109 20.17 1.37 -7.12
N VAL A 110 19.15 2.22 -7.25
CA VAL A 110 17.84 2.02 -6.64
C VAL A 110 16.79 2.39 -7.68
N ASN A 111 15.93 1.43 -8.01
CA ASN A 111 14.82 1.66 -8.93
C ASN A 111 13.79 2.57 -8.26
N LEU A 112 13.55 3.74 -8.84
CA LEU A 112 12.53 4.67 -8.35
C LEU A 112 11.25 4.51 -9.15
N ILE A 113 10.16 4.16 -8.48
CA ILE A 113 8.83 4.00 -9.08
C ILE A 113 8.00 5.25 -8.75
N ILE A 114 7.48 5.91 -9.77
CA ILE A 114 6.56 7.05 -9.62
C ILE A 114 5.18 6.59 -10.09
N GLY A 115 4.21 6.62 -9.19
CA GLY A 115 2.83 6.20 -9.46
C GLY A 115 1.85 7.35 -9.36
N LEU A 116 0.86 7.36 -10.25
CA LEU A 116 -0.35 8.17 -10.15
C LEU A 116 -1.53 7.24 -9.96
N GLY A 117 -2.20 7.38 -8.81
CA GLY A 117 -3.32 6.54 -8.44
C GLY A 117 -4.60 7.32 -8.23
N MET A 118 -5.72 6.71 -8.62
CA MET A 118 -7.06 7.19 -8.34
C MET A 118 -7.78 6.16 -7.47
N GLY A 119 -8.60 6.62 -6.54
CA GLY A 119 -9.19 5.73 -5.56
C GLY A 119 -10.32 6.37 -4.79
N THR A 120 -10.97 5.56 -3.97
CA THR A 120 -11.99 5.98 -3.04
C THR A 120 -11.47 5.86 -1.61
N THR A 121 -11.90 6.78 -0.76
CA THR A 121 -11.60 6.78 0.66
C THR A 121 -12.92 6.83 1.42
N GLU A 122 -13.12 5.88 2.33
CA GLU A 122 -14.33 5.75 3.14
C GLU A 122 -13.96 5.82 4.62
N TYR A 123 -14.85 6.40 5.43
CA TYR A 123 -14.72 6.37 6.88
C TYR A 123 -15.09 4.98 7.40
N ASP A 124 -14.13 4.32 8.01
CA ASP A 124 -14.30 3.06 8.72
C ASP A 124 -14.29 3.37 10.21
N CYS A 125 -15.47 3.57 10.80
CA CYS A 125 -15.56 3.89 12.22
C CYS A 125 -16.72 3.18 12.91
N LYS A 126 -16.53 2.94 14.22
CA LYS A 126 -17.54 2.42 15.13
C LYS A 126 -17.74 3.41 16.26
N ILE A 127 -18.96 3.94 16.38
CA ILE A 127 -19.36 4.83 17.47
C ILE A 127 -19.87 3.95 18.64
N GLU A 128 -19.88 4.51 19.84
CA GLU A 128 -20.30 3.90 21.12
C GLU A 128 -21.63 3.11 21.07
N ASN A 129 -22.52 3.37 20.10
CA ASN A 129 -23.78 2.66 19.87
C ASN A 129 -23.73 1.56 18.79
N GLY A 130 -22.55 1.19 18.30
CA GLY A 130 -22.36 0.22 17.21
C GLY A 130 -22.82 0.71 15.83
N LYS A 131 -23.16 1.99 15.72
CA LYS A 131 -23.54 2.67 14.47
C LYS A 131 -22.31 3.12 13.68
N SER A 132 -22.45 3.20 12.35
CA SER A 132 -21.39 3.70 11.48
C SER A 132 -21.29 5.23 11.54
N CYS A 133 -20.18 5.79 11.05
CA CYS A 133 -19.99 7.25 10.94
C CYS A 133 -21.04 7.96 10.07
N SER A 134 -21.88 7.23 9.35
CA SER A 134 -22.84 7.78 8.39
C SER A 134 -24.31 7.64 8.83
N ASP A 135 -24.56 7.14 10.05
CA ASP A 135 -25.91 6.87 10.61
C ASP A 135 -26.39 7.91 11.64
#